data_AF-A0A5N6WL70-F1
#
_entry.id   AF-A0A5N6WL70-F1
#
_cell.length_a   1.000
_cell.length_b   1.000
_cell.length_c   1.000
_cell.angle_alpha   90.00
_cell.angle_beta   90.00
_cell.angle_gamma   90.00
#
_symmetry.space_group_name_H-M   'P 1'
#
loop_
_entity.id
_entity.type
_entity.pdbx_description
1 polymer ?
#
loop_
_entity_poly.entity_id
_entity_poly.type
_entity_poly.pdbx_seq_one_letter_code
_entity_poly.pdbx_strand_id
1 'polypeptide(L)'
;MVRPEDSLNIDNFTLDSIDGLAPRLEKGNLGLSPAKKAEVKYTTHDALSFLNGEARAAKTLSNGHSQTNGNHMCKDHDQTNGHTETNGHIETNGHIESNGNAETNGHTETNGHAQTNGNHLTNGHDGLNGHNNVEVRSVKSCMADLIEAEKSSSQTPIEEATRHRLISSLHQSAEDLETPFDTVVRLVDAGRQTAMVCIGGDLGIFKSLVESKRPLSSEELAKSSRADPLLISRIMRYMVASRLVGETGPDQYVASKKTYVFADPRIEHPIRFFHAFSNPAFHALPDFLKETGYQNEPKGSAFQKALSTDLEPYPWLKQHPDVLKNFQAAMRLTRDANGVDMMPLDESVSSGHDGAMFVDIGGNTGHQAAEVLSKYPELAGRVIVQDRGEVIKCAPDIKGIQWMKHDFFQTQPVKGAKYYYLRAILHNWDDKNTVQILSNIVPAMSADSLVAIDEVVVPEENAHVWPAGLDLQMYSLFSTTERTASQWDAILDKAGLRAVAVKKYAPVMQSSVIFAAAK
;
A
#
# COMPACT_ATOMS: atom_id res chain seq x y z
N MET A 1 -17.73 -26.17 35.95
CA MET A 1 -16.67 -25.93 36.96
C MET A 1 -15.74 -27.13 36.96
N VAL A 2 -14.59 -27.00 36.31
CA VAL A 2 -13.48 -27.96 36.30
C VAL A 2 -12.21 -27.17 36.63
N ARG A 3 -11.31 -27.77 37.41
CA ARG A 3 -10.27 -27.16 38.25
C ARG A 3 -8.97 -26.81 37.51
N PRO A 4 -8.12 -25.92 38.06
CA PRO A 4 -7.02 -25.26 37.37
C PRO A 4 -5.67 -26.00 37.48
N GLU A 5 -5.64 -27.31 37.18
CA GLU A 5 -4.40 -28.11 37.25
C GLU A 5 -4.02 -28.88 35.96
N ASP A 6 -4.71 -28.66 34.83
CA ASP A 6 -4.34 -29.27 33.53
C ASP A 6 -3.48 -28.32 32.64
N SER A 7 -2.47 -27.69 33.24
CA SER A 7 -1.42 -26.98 32.49
C SER A 7 -0.53 -27.99 31.77
N LEU A 8 -0.70 -28.10 30.45
CA LEU A 8 0.19 -28.85 29.56
C LEU A 8 1.59 -28.21 29.55
N ASN A 9 2.49 -29.00 30.12
CA ASN A 9 3.93 -28.86 30.30
C ASN A 9 4.67 -28.70 28.96
N ILE A 10 5.36 -27.57 28.74
CA ILE A 10 6.08 -27.25 27.49
C ILE A 10 7.57 -27.71 27.51
N ASP A 11 8.05 -28.32 28.59
CA ASP A 11 9.48 -28.66 28.73
C ASP A 11 9.87 -30.06 28.22
N ASN A 12 9.40 -30.48 27.03
CA ASN A 12 9.85 -31.75 26.44
C ASN A 12 9.90 -31.78 24.90
N PHE A 13 10.64 -30.84 24.31
CA PHE A 13 11.23 -31.05 22.99
C PHE A 13 12.75 -31.15 23.12
N THR A 14 13.24 -32.37 23.34
CA THR A 14 14.65 -32.70 23.17
C THR A 14 14.99 -32.70 21.68
N LEU A 15 16.03 -31.94 21.33
CA LEU A 15 16.74 -32.02 20.06
C LEU A 15 17.23 -33.45 19.83
N ASP A 16 16.56 -34.21 18.96
CA ASP A 16 17.12 -35.40 18.32
C ASP A 16 16.28 -35.72 17.07
N SER A 17 16.73 -35.22 15.91
CA SER A 17 16.57 -35.81 14.57
C SER A 17 16.68 -34.76 13.44
N ILE A 18 17.90 -34.25 13.21
CA ILE A 18 18.31 -33.85 11.85
C ILE A 18 19.70 -34.41 11.64
N ASP A 19 19.73 -35.69 11.32
CA ASP A 19 20.89 -36.38 10.78
C ASP A 19 20.71 -36.42 9.25
N GLY A 20 21.59 -35.74 8.53
CA GLY A 20 21.59 -35.77 7.07
C GLY A 20 21.94 -34.43 6.43
N LEU A 21 23.22 -34.07 6.46
CA LEU A 21 23.99 -33.43 5.38
C LEU A 21 25.31 -32.86 5.94
N ALA A 22 26.31 -33.73 6.08
CA ALA A 22 27.70 -33.31 6.26
C ALA A 22 28.49 -33.61 4.98
N PRO A 23 29.05 -32.61 4.29
CA PRO A 23 30.16 -32.83 3.38
C PRO A 23 31.47 -32.90 4.16
N ARG A 24 32.16 -34.02 3.97
CA ARG A 24 33.53 -34.29 4.40
C ARG A 24 34.48 -33.15 3.99
N LEU A 25 35.14 -32.52 4.97
CA LEU A 25 36.37 -31.77 4.74
C LEU A 25 37.54 -32.58 5.32
N GLU A 26 38.29 -33.21 4.42
CA GLU A 26 39.57 -33.87 4.72
C GLU A 26 40.64 -32.83 5.09
N LYS A 27 41.46 -33.18 6.08
CA LYS A 27 42.63 -32.41 6.53
C LYS A 27 43.67 -32.26 5.41
N GLY A 28 44.15 -31.04 5.21
CA GLY A 28 45.37 -30.76 4.44
C GLY A 28 46.05 -29.47 4.92
N ASN A 29 47.22 -29.60 5.56
CA ASN A 29 48.10 -28.50 5.97
C ASN A 29 48.69 -27.80 4.75
N LEU A 30 48.61 -26.46 4.70
CA LEU A 30 49.51 -25.62 3.90
C LEU A 30 50.21 -24.63 4.84
N GLY A 31 51.44 -24.96 5.20
CA GLY A 31 52.27 -24.18 6.11
C GLY A 31 52.77 -22.88 5.51
N LEU A 32 52.36 -21.76 6.11
CA LEU A 32 53.00 -20.46 5.97
C LEU A 32 53.19 -19.83 7.36
N SER A 33 54.41 -19.36 7.61
CA SER A 33 54.98 -18.96 8.90
C SER A 33 54.39 -17.69 9.51
N PRO A 34 54.40 -17.52 10.85
CA PRO A 34 53.90 -16.31 11.52
C PRO A 34 54.89 -15.14 11.38
N ALA A 35 54.45 -14.01 10.81
CA ALA A 35 55.23 -12.78 10.76
C ALA A 35 54.74 -11.75 11.79
N LYS A 36 55.61 -11.55 12.80
CA LYS A 36 55.83 -10.41 13.71
C LYS A 36 54.67 -9.43 13.97
N LYS A 37 54.24 -9.39 15.24
CA LYS A 37 53.58 -8.23 15.88
C LYS A 37 54.40 -6.96 15.63
N ALA A 38 53.83 -6.00 14.91
CA ALA A 38 54.25 -4.62 15.00
C ALA A 38 53.55 -4.00 16.22
N GLU A 39 54.34 -3.64 17.23
CA GLU A 39 53.91 -2.73 18.29
C GLU A 39 53.62 -1.36 17.67
N VAL A 40 52.40 -0.87 17.82
CA VAL A 40 52.09 0.55 17.65
C VAL A 40 51.82 1.13 19.03
N LYS A 41 52.64 2.12 19.39
CA LYS A 41 52.61 2.87 20.64
C LYS A 41 51.30 3.65 20.73
N TYR A 42 50.58 3.49 21.85
CA TYR A 42 49.52 4.42 22.23
C TYR A 42 50.15 5.77 22.60
N THR A 43 49.83 6.82 21.85
CA THR A 43 50.03 8.20 22.30
C THR A 43 48.68 8.80 22.69
N THR A 44 48.50 8.91 24.01
CA THR A 44 47.79 9.95 24.77
C THR A 44 46.53 10.59 24.18
N HIS A 45 45.43 10.39 24.90
CA HIS A 45 44.22 11.23 24.89
C HIS A 45 44.57 12.73 24.89
N ASP A 46 43.88 13.50 24.05
CA ASP A 46 43.62 14.93 24.31
C ASP A 46 42.16 15.06 24.74
N ALA A 47 41.94 15.58 25.96
CA ALA A 47 40.63 15.67 26.60
C ALA A 47 39.84 16.92 26.16
N LEU A 48 40.14 17.49 24.99
CA LEU A 48 39.58 18.76 24.51
C LEU A 48 38.75 18.69 23.22
N SER A 49 38.50 17.50 22.65
CA SER A 49 37.61 17.37 21.47
C SER A 49 36.11 17.26 21.82
N PHE A 50 35.72 17.43 23.08
CA PHE A 50 34.31 17.31 23.53
C PHE A 50 33.47 18.59 23.37
N LEU A 51 33.95 19.62 22.65
CA LEU A 51 33.27 20.92 22.59
C LEU A 51 33.11 21.54 21.19
N ASN A 52 33.57 20.91 20.11
CA ASN A 52 33.28 21.36 18.74
C ASN A 52 32.94 20.14 17.88
N GLY A 53 31.66 19.95 17.55
CA GLY A 53 31.07 18.75 16.94
C GLY A 53 31.53 18.41 15.51
N GLU A 54 32.83 18.23 15.30
CA GLU A 54 33.41 17.57 14.11
C GLU A 54 34.30 16.41 14.57
N ALA A 55 33.85 15.17 14.35
CA ALA A 55 34.69 14.00 14.52
C ALA A 55 35.38 13.68 13.17
N ARG A 56 36.72 13.74 13.12
CA ARG A 56 37.51 13.34 11.95
C ARG A 56 38.40 12.15 12.31
N ALA A 57 38.12 10.99 11.74
CA ALA A 57 38.92 9.79 11.94
C ALA A 57 39.33 9.16 10.59
N ALA A 58 40.51 8.54 10.57
CA ALA A 58 40.99 7.76 9.42
C ALA A 58 40.51 6.29 9.45
N LYS A 59 39.93 5.84 10.57
CA LYS A 59 39.13 4.62 10.73
C LYS A 59 38.26 4.81 11.97
N THR A 60 36.97 4.49 11.89
CA THR A 60 36.07 4.55 13.05
C THR A 60 35.55 3.15 13.36
N LEU A 61 35.51 2.79 14.64
CA LEU A 61 34.96 1.51 15.10
C LEU A 61 34.16 1.75 16.38
N SER A 62 32.84 1.62 16.31
CA SER A 62 31.94 1.74 17.47
C SER A 62 31.22 0.41 17.76
N ASN A 63 31.15 0.05 19.03
CA ASN A 63 30.38 -1.10 19.51
C ASN A 63 29.37 -0.63 20.57
N GLY A 64 28.09 -0.97 20.41
CA GLY A 64 27.01 -0.59 21.32
C GLY A 64 26.16 0.58 20.81
N HIS A 65 25.55 1.35 21.73
CA HIS A 65 24.81 2.57 21.38
C HIS A 65 25.79 3.75 21.27
N SER A 66 25.85 4.39 20.10
CA SER A 66 26.66 5.60 19.89
C SER A 66 25.80 6.74 19.35
N GLN A 67 25.94 7.92 19.95
CA GLN A 67 25.24 9.14 19.54
C GLN A 67 26.25 10.23 19.19
N THR A 68 26.10 10.83 18.02
CA THR A 68 26.95 11.94 17.54
C THR A 68 26.08 13.16 17.30
N ASN A 69 26.39 14.28 17.98
CA ASN A 69 25.77 15.57 17.71
C ASN A 69 26.80 16.47 17.02
N GLY A 70 26.65 16.65 15.70
CA GLY A 70 27.64 17.30 14.83
C GLY A 70 27.96 16.49 13.56
N ASN A 71 28.87 17.01 12.74
CA ASN A 71 29.26 16.33 11.50
C ASN A 71 30.24 15.19 11.80
N HIS A 72 30.02 14.06 11.13
CA HIS A 72 30.88 12.88 11.21
C HIS A 72 31.58 12.68 9.86
N MET A 73 32.92 12.69 9.88
CA MET A 73 33.71 12.46 8.68
C MET A 73 34.72 11.33 8.86
N CYS A 74 34.62 10.33 7.99
CA CYS A 74 35.53 9.19 7.95
C CYS A 74 36.25 9.10 6.60
N LYS A 75 37.56 8.85 6.64
CA LYS A 75 38.35 8.48 5.44
C LYS A 75 38.71 7.01 5.57
N ASP A 76 38.58 6.22 4.50
CA ASP A 76 38.90 4.79 4.39
C ASP A 76 37.87 3.78 4.93
N HIS A 77 37.64 3.65 6.24
CA HIS A 77 36.77 2.59 6.78
C HIS A 77 36.01 3.01 8.03
N ASP A 78 34.68 2.99 7.97
CA ASP A 78 33.77 3.18 9.11
C ASP A 78 33.05 1.87 9.43
N GLN A 79 33.11 1.44 10.69
CA GLN A 79 32.48 0.21 11.16
C GLN A 79 31.68 0.47 12.44
N THR A 80 30.39 0.13 12.43
CA THR A 80 29.52 0.27 13.60
C THR A 80 28.83 -1.06 13.89
N ASN A 81 28.89 -1.54 15.13
CA ASN A 81 28.11 -2.70 15.61
C ASN A 81 27.17 -2.23 16.73
N GLY A 82 25.89 -2.02 16.43
CA GLY A 82 24.88 -1.58 17.40
C GLY A 82 23.95 -0.47 16.88
N HIS A 83 23.38 0.33 17.77
CA HIS A 83 22.50 1.45 17.41
C HIS A 83 23.31 2.74 17.29
N THR A 84 23.19 3.43 16.16
CA THR A 84 23.89 4.67 15.86
C THR A 84 22.88 5.77 15.59
N GLU A 85 22.98 6.90 16.28
CA GLU A 85 22.17 8.10 16.00
C GLU A 85 23.12 9.29 15.73
N THR A 86 22.97 9.95 14.58
CA THR A 86 23.75 11.14 14.23
C THR A 86 22.84 12.32 13.96
N ASN A 87 22.94 13.38 14.77
CA ASN A 87 22.32 14.67 14.49
C ASN A 87 23.36 15.60 13.84
N GLY A 88 23.49 15.52 12.51
CA GLY A 88 24.48 16.24 11.70
C GLY A 88 24.74 15.54 10.35
N HIS A 89 25.69 16.03 9.56
CA HIS A 89 26.04 15.43 8.26
C HIS A 89 27.08 14.31 8.40
N ILE A 90 26.90 13.24 7.65
CA ILE A 90 27.88 12.14 7.53
C ILE A 90 28.52 12.21 6.16
N GLU A 91 29.85 12.33 6.10
CA GLU A 91 30.61 12.23 4.86
C GLU A 91 31.67 11.11 5.00
N THR A 92 31.58 10.08 4.17
CA THR A 92 32.57 9.00 4.14
C THR A 92 33.16 8.81 2.75
N ASN A 93 34.49 8.81 2.68
CA ASN A 93 35.22 8.50 1.45
C ASN A 93 35.97 7.18 1.66
N GLY A 94 35.31 6.05 1.37
CA GLY A 94 35.78 4.71 1.74
C GLY A 94 34.67 3.65 1.89
N HIS A 95 34.89 2.66 2.75
CA HIS A 95 33.95 1.59 3.08
C HIS A 95 33.16 1.89 4.36
N ILE A 96 31.84 1.76 4.33
CA ILE A 96 30.96 1.77 5.52
C ILE A 96 30.41 0.36 5.73
N GLU A 97 30.51 -0.15 6.95
CA GLU A 97 29.84 -1.37 7.39
C GLU A 97 29.13 -1.14 8.73
N SER A 98 27.81 -1.24 8.73
CA SER A 98 26.98 -1.04 9.92
C SER A 98 26.17 -2.29 10.23
N ASN A 99 26.36 -2.88 11.41
CA ASN A 99 25.66 -4.06 11.86
C ASN A 99 24.73 -3.68 13.03
N GLY A 100 23.50 -3.31 12.71
CA GLY A 100 22.52 -2.69 13.60
C GLY A 100 21.82 -1.48 12.96
N ASN A 101 21.03 -0.73 13.74
CA ASN A 101 20.26 0.42 13.23
C ASN A 101 21.13 1.69 13.18
N ALA A 102 21.01 2.45 12.09
CA ALA A 102 21.64 3.75 11.90
C ALA A 102 20.57 4.79 11.54
N GLU A 103 20.46 5.83 12.37
CA GLU A 103 19.57 6.97 12.15
C GLU A 103 20.41 8.24 12.00
N THR A 104 20.16 9.01 10.94
CA THR A 104 20.83 10.28 10.67
C THR A 104 19.80 11.39 10.46
N ASN A 105 19.90 12.44 11.25
CA ASN A 105 19.15 13.67 11.12
C ASN A 105 20.06 14.72 10.44
N GLY A 106 20.18 14.63 9.11
CA GLY A 106 21.15 15.36 8.28
C GLY A 106 21.32 14.73 6.89
N HIS A 107 22.42 15.06 6.19
CA HIS A 107 22.77 14.45 4.89
C HIS A 107 23.80 13.35 5.08
N THR A 108 23.71 12.30 4.26
CA THR A 108 24.72 11.24 4.20
C THR A 108 25.31 11.23 2.80
N GLU A 109 26.63 11.40 2.68
CA GLU A 109 27.36 11.24 1.43
C GLU A 109 28.43 10.16 1.59
N THR A 110 28.34 9.10 0.78
CA THR A 110 29.31 8.01 0.75
C THR A 110 29.92 7.88 -0.63
N ASN A 111 31.22 8.15 -0.74
CA ASN A 111 32.01 7.91 -1.94
C ASN A 111 32.81 6.60 -1.77
N GLY A 112 32.18 5.47 -2.11
CA GLY A 112 32.74 4.13 -1.96
C GLY A 112 31.67 3.05 -1.77
N HIS A 113 31.92 2.04 -0.93
CA HIS A 113 30.99 0.93 -0.70
C HIS A 113 30.31 1.04 0.66
N ALA A 114 29.00 0.83 0.71
CA ALA A 114 28.22 0.80 1.95
C ALA A 114 27.51 -0.55 2.12
N GLN A 115 27.56 -1.09 3.34
CA GLN A 115 26.83 -2.28 3.76
C GLN A 115 26.17 -2.01 5.12
N THR A 116 24.87 -2.30 5.24
CA THR A 116 24.13 -2.17 6.51
C THR A 116 23.27 -3.40 6.77
N ASN A 117 23.43 -3.99 7.96
CA ASN A 117 22.69 -5.14 8.46
C ASN A 117 21.73 -4.69 9.59
N GLY A 118 20.76 -3.84 9.22
CA GLY A 118 19.78 -3.20 10.10
C GLY A 118 19.00 -2.08 9.39
N ASN A 119 18.24 -1.24 10.12
CA ASN A 119 17.54 -0.10 9.52
C ASN A 119 18.51 1.06 9.25
N HIS A 120 18.48 1.63 8.05
CA HIS A 120 19.14 2.89 7.72
C HIS A 120 18.07 3.95 7.44
N LEU A 121 18.02 5.01 8.25
CA LEU A 121 17.06 6.10 8.10
C LEU A 121 17.83 7.43 8.02
N THR A 122 17.58 8.19 6.97
CA THR A 122 18.00 9.59 6.87
C THR A 122 16.82 10.47 6.52
N ASN A 123 16.77 11.67 7.09
CA ASN A 123 15.74 12.67 6.76
C ASN A 123 16.24 13.75 5.77
N GLY A 124 17.51 13.68 5.35
CA GLY A 124 18.07 14.46 4.25
C GLY A 124 18.43 13.60 3.04
N HIS A 125 19.06 14.21 2.03
CA HIS A 125 19.62 13.54 0.86
C HIS A 125 20.64 12.44 1.23
N ASP A 126 20.52 11.27 0.59
CA ASP A 126 21.47 10.15 0.66
C ASP A 126 22.19 10.00 -0.69
N GLY A 127 23.47 10.36 -0.75
CA GLY A 127 24.28 10.28 -1.96
C GLY A 127 25.27 9.13 -1.91
N LEU A 128 25.12 8.12 -2.76
CA LEU A 128 26.07 7.01 -2.90
C LEU A 128 26.67 6.94 -4.31
N ASN A 129 27.99 7.05 -4.40
CA ASN A 129 28.75 6.85 -5.65
C ASN A 129 29.50 5.49 -5.65
N GLY A 130 28.76 4.38 -5.49
CA GLY A 130 29.31 3.01 -5.50
C GLY A 130 28.27 1.90 -5.39
N HIS A 131 28.70 0.64 -5.15
CA HIS A 131 27.77 -0.50 -5.02
C HIS A 131 27.09 -0.50 -3.64
N ASN A 132 25.76 -0.51 -3.64
CA ASN A 132 24.93 -0.69 -2.44
C ASN A 132 24.58 -2.17 -2.27
N ASN A 133 25.01 -2.79 -1.17
CA ASN A 133 24.48 -4.08 -0.72
C ASN A 133 23.64 -3.82 0.53
N VAL A 134 22.36 -3.54 0.33
CA VAL A 134 21.37 -3.63 1.41
C VAL A 134 21.17 -5.12 1.68
N GLU A 135 21.65 -5.60 2.81
CA GLU A 135 21.33 -6.97 3.24
C GLU A 135 19.82 -7.03 3.50
N VAL A 136 19.17 -7.87 2.71
CA VAL A 136 17.79 -8.33 2.89
C VAL A 136 17.60 -8.71 4.37
N ARG A 137 16.59 -8.14 5.03
CA ARG A 137 16.27 -8.46 6.43
C ARG A 137 16.18 -9.98 6.58
N SER A 138 17.04 -10.55 7.43
CA SER A 138 17.02 -12.00 7.63
C SER A 138 15.66 -12.45 8.14
N VAL A 139 15.19 -13.62 7.69
CA VAL A 139 13.95 -14.25 8.18
C VAL A 139 13.87 -14.26 9.71
N LYS A 140 15.03 -14.38 10.39
CA LYS A 140 15.14 -14.32 11.86
C LYS A 140 14.72 -12.98 12.45
N SER A 141 15.07 -11.84 11.84
CA SER A 141 14.66 -10.53 12.36
C SER A 141 13.16 -10.30 12.16
N CYS A 142 12.61 -10.70 11.01
CA CYS A 142 11.16 -10.64 10.78
C CYS A 142 10.38 -11.51 11.77
N MET A 143 10.89 -12.70 12.12
CA MET A 143 10.29 -13.55 13.15
C MET A 143 10.40 -12.94 14.55
N ALA A 144 11.47 -12.23 14.88
CA ALA A 144 11.62 -11.55 16.17
C ALA A 144 10.57 -10.43 16.34
N ASP A 145 10.36 -9.59 15.31
CA ASP A 145 9.34 -8.55 15.30
C ASP A 145 7.92 -9.13 15.48
N LEU A 146 7.65 -10.29 14.86
CA LEU A 146 6.36 -10.99 15.00
C LEU A 146 6.15 -11.51 16.42
N ILE A 147 7.18 -12.10 17.03
CA ILE A 147 7.13 -12.60 18.40
C ILE A 147 6.93 -11.44 19.39
N GLU A 148 7.56 -10.30 19.15
CA GLU A 148 7.39 -9.10 19.98
C GLU A 148 5.99 -8.49 19.82
N ALA A 149 5.50 -8.38 18.57
CA ALA A 149 4.14 -7.94 18.27
C ALA A 149 3.09 -8.85 18.94
N GLU A 150 3.25 -10.17 18.86
CA GLU A 150 2.37 -11.15 19.50
C GLU A 150 2.39 -11.05 21.03
N LYS A 151 3.55 -10.83 21.64
CA LYS A 151 3.68 -10.58 23.09
C LYS A 151 2.95 -9.30 23.53
N SER A 152 2.95 -8.26 22.70
CA SER A 152 2.26 -6.99 22.97
C SER A 152 0.74 -7.04 22.69
N SER A 153 0.30 -7.99 21.86
CA SER A 153 -1.06 -8.12 21.31
C SER A 153 -2.13 -8.58 22.32
N SER A 154 -1.81 -8.82 23.59
CA SER A 154 -2.76 -9.51 24.49
C SER A 154 -4.01 -8.71 24.86
N GLN A 155 -4.09 -7.39 24.58
CA GLN A 155 -5.30 -6.59 24.86
C GLN A 155 -5.66 -5.45 23.88
N THR A 156 -4.93 -5.21 22.79
CA THR A 156 -5.25 -4.12 21.84
C THR A 156 -4.98 -4.53 20.38
N PRO A 157 -5.87 -4.21 19.42
CA PRO A 157 -5.60 -4.45 18.00
C PRO A 157 -4.31 -3.78 17.56
N ILE A 158 -3.47 -4.49 16.80
CA ILE A 158 -2.25 -3.94 16.21
C ILE A 158 -2.64 -2.77 15.29
N GLU A 159 -1.99 -1.62 15.48
CA GLU A 159 -2.14 -0.43 14.64
C GLU A 159 -1.98 -0.79 13.15
N GLU A 160 -2.82 -0.20 12.27
CA GLU A 160 -2.86 -0.54 10.85
C GLU A 160 -1.51 -0.38 10.15
N ALA A 161 -0.79 0.72 10.42
CA ALA A 161 0.54 0.96 9.84
C ALA A 161 1.54 -0.13 10.25
N THR A 162 1.51 -0.55 11.51
CA THR A 162 2.35 -1.64 12.02
C THR A 162 1.93 -2.98 11.41
N ARG A 163 0.64 -3.26 11.31
CA ARG A 163 0.12 -4.47 10.64
C ARG A 163 0.57 -4.55 9.18
N HIS A 164 0.51 -3.46 8.42
CA HIS A 164 0.96 -3.45 7.02
C HIS A 164 2.47 -3.60 6.89
N ARG A 165 3.28 -3.01 7.78
CA ARG A 165 4.74 -3.23 7.80
C ARG A 165 5.10 -4.69 8.06
N LEU A 166 4.40 -5.34 9.00
CA LEU A 166 4.61 -6.76 9.29
C LEU A 166 4.23 -7.65 8.10
N ILE A 167 3.09 -7.40 7.46
CA ILE A 167 2.68 -8.14 6.25
C ILE A 167 3.69 -7.97 5.12
N SER A 168 4.17 -6.75 4.89
CA SER A 168 5.17 -6.46 3.86
C SER A 168 6.48 -7.20 4.13
N SER A 169 6.94 -7.19 5.38
CA SER A 169 8.15 -7.92 5.80
C SER A 169 8.00 -9.43 5.64
N LEU A 170 6.81 -9.98 5.94
CA LEU A 170 6.50 -11.39 5.75
C LEU A 170 6.46 -11.79 4.27
N HIS A 171 5.89 -10.95 3.41
CA HIS A 171 5.90 -11.20 1.97
C HIS A 171 7.33 -11.18 1.42
N GLN A 172 8.12 -10.16 1.79
CA GLN A 172 9.52 -10.09 1.38
C GLN A 172 10.30 -11.34 1.83
N SER A 173 10.18 -11.70 3.11
CA SER A 173 10.85 -12.88 3.66
C SER A 173 10.45 -14.17 2.95
N ALA A 174 9.19 -14.28 2.51
CA ALA A 174 8.73 -15.42 1.74
C ALA A 174 9.37 -15.43 0.34
N GLU A 175 9.43 -14.29 -0.33
CA GLU A 175 10.06 -14.12 -1.65
C GLU A 175 11.57 -14.41 -1.61
N ASP A 176 12.26 -14.00 -0.55
CA ASP A 176 13.71 -14.24 -0.38
C ASP A 176 14.04 -15.73 -0.19
N LEU A 177 13.07 -16.52 0.26
CA LEU A 177 13.18 -17.97 0.43
C LEU A 177 12.82 -18.75 -0.84
N GLU A 178 12.22 -18.10 -1.84
CA GLU A 178 11.78 -18.78 -3.05
C GLU A 178 12.98 -19.28 -3.86
N THR A 179 12.91 -20.53 -4.32
CA THR A 179 13.72 -20.94 -5.46
C THR A 179 13.15 -20.32 -6.75
N PRO A 180 13.91 -20.29 -7.86
CA PRO A 180 13.37 -19.83 -9.14
C PRO A 180 12.09 -20.56 -9.57
N PHE A 181 11.96 -21.85 -9.21
CA PHE A 181 10.74 -22.61 -9.50
C PHE A 181 9.57 -22.17 -8.62
N ASP A 182 9.81 -21.91 -7.33
CA ASP A 182 8.78 -21.44 -6.40
C ASP A 182 8.21 -20.08 -6.83
N THR A 183 9.06 -19.16 -7.30
CA THR A 183 8.62 -17.89 -7.87
C THR A 183 7.71 -18.09 -9.08
N VAL A 184 8.06 -18.99 -10.01
CA VAL A 184 7.20 -19.31 -11.16
C VAL A 184 5.85 -19.86 -10.68
N VAL A 185 5.87 -20.79 -9.73
CA VAL A 185 4.64 -21.38 -9.18
C VAL A 185 3.75 -20.32 -8.54
N ARG A 186 4.32 -19.41 -7.73
CA ARG A 186 3.58 -18.31 -7.09
C ARG A 186 2.91 -17.40 -8.12
N LEU A 187 3.64 -16.96 -9.14
CA LEU A 187 3.10 -16.07 -10.18
C LEU A 187 1.99 -16.74 -11.00
N VAL A 188 2.16 -18.03 -11.34
CA VAL A 188 1.13 -18.81 -12.03
C VAL A 188 -0.10 -19.04 -11.13
N ASP A 189 0.09 -19.15 -9.81
CA ASP A 189 -1.01 -19.35 -8.87
C ASP A 189 -1.88 -18.10 -8.66
N ALA A 190 -1.31 -16.90 -8.78
CA ALA A 190 -2.00 -15.64 -8.52
C ALA A 190 -3.35 -15.52 -9.25
N GLY A 191 -3.39 -15.83 -10.56
CA GLY A 191 -4.62 -15.78 -11.35
C GLY A 191 -5.66 -16.86 -10.98
N ARG A 192 -5.21 -18.01 -10.46
CA ARG A 192 -6.10 -19.12 -10.08
C ARG A 192 -6.92 -18.78 -8.85
N GLN A 193 -6.34 -18.10 -7.86
CA GLN A 193 -7.05 -17.74 -6.63
C GLN A 193 -8.25 -16.83 -6.93
N THR A 194 -8.08 -15.82 -7.78
CA THR A 194 -9.18 -14.93 -8.20
C THR A 194 -10.30 -15.72 -8.88
N ALA A 195 -9.96 -16.63 -9.80
CA ALA A 195 -10.95 -17.47 -10.47
C ALA A 195 -11.71 -18.36 -9.49
N MET A 196 -11.03 -18.91 -8.48
CA MET A 196 -11.68 -19.73 -7.46
C MET A 196 -12.62 -18.94 -6.57
N VAL A 197 -12.31 -17.68 -6.25
CA VAL A 197 -13.26 -16.83 -5.51
C VAL A 197 -14.53 -16.61 -6.33
N CYS A 198 -14.42 -16.33 -7.63
CA CYS A 198 -15.60 -16.16 -8.49
C CYS A 198 -16.42 -17.45 -8.59
N ILE A 199 -15.78 -18.59 -8.87
CA ILE A 199 -16.44 -19.90 -8.94
C ILE A 199 -17.08 -20.28 -7.60
N GLY A 200 -16.39 -20.03 -6.48
CA GLY A 200 -16.90 -20.29 -5.14
C GLY A 200 -18.15 -19.49 -4.80
N GLY A 201 -18.20 -18.22 -5.23
CA GLY A 201 -19.41 -17.40 -5.12
C GLY A 201 -20.55 -17.89 -6.03
N ASP A 202 -20.26 -18.26 -7.28
CA ASP A 202 -21.27 -18.73 -8.25
C ASP A 202 -21.94 -20.03 -7.79
N LEU A 203 -21.14 -20.93 -7.23
CA LEU A 203 -21.59 -22.21 -6.72
C LEU A 203 -22.19 -22.12 -5.30
N GLY A 204 -22.13 -20.94 -4.66
CA GLY A 204 -22.61 -20.72 -3.30
C GLY A 204 -21.77 -21.42 -2.21
N ILE A 205 -20.55 -21.85 -2.53
CA ILE A 205 -19.68 -22.64 -1.64
C ILE A 205 -19.38 -21.90 -0.34
N PHE A 206 -18.92 -20.64 -0.44
CA PHE A 206 -18.53 -19.87 0.76
C PHE A 206 -19.71 -19.67 1.71
N LYS A 207 -20.89 -19.33 1.15
CA LYS A 207 -22.12 -19.16 1.92
C LYS A 207 -22.54 -20.46 2.61
N SER A 208 -22.59 -21.58 1.87
CA SER A 208 -22.97 -22.87 2.43
C SER A 208 -22.06 -23.33 3.56
N LEU A 209 -20.75 -23.13 3.44
CA LEU A 209 -19.78 -23.47 4.49
C LEU A 209 -19.91 -22.60 5.73
N VAL A 210 -20.16 -21.30 5.57
CA VAL A 210 -20.36 -20.35 6.68
C VAL A 210 -21.65 -20.62 7.44
N GLU A 211 -22.73 -21.01 6.74
CA GLU A 211 -24.02 -21.31 7.35
C GLU A 211 -24.06 -22.69 8.02
N SER A 212 -23.16 -23.60 7.64
CA SER A 212 -23.11 -24.95 8.18
C SER A 212 -22.46 -25.02 9.57
N LYS A 213 -23.08 -25.80 10.46
CA LYS A 213 -22.52 -26.13 11.80
C LYS A 213 -21.65 -27.39 11.81
N ARG A 214 -21.55 -28.08 10.68
CA ARG A 214 -20.77 -29.32 10.51
C ARG A 214 -19.99 -29.29 9.20
N PRO A 215 -18.99 -30.17 9.02
CA PRO A 215 -18.36 -30.34 7.73
C PRO A 215 -19.37 -30.75 6.64
N LEU A 216 -19.14 -30.27 5.42
CA LEU A 216 -19.93 -30.59 4.23
C LEU A 216 -19.08 -31.37 3.23
N SER A 217 -19.68 -32.35 2.56
CA SER A 217 -19.03 -33.07 1.46
C SER A 217 -19.19 -32.38 0.10
N SER A 218 -18.40 -32.80 -0.89
CA SER A 218 -18.57 -32.30 -2.27
C SER A 218 -19.97 -32.58 -2.82
N GLU A 219 -20.56 -33.73 -2.49
CA GLU A 219 -21.92 -34.08 -2.91
C GLU A 219 -22.96 -33.15 -2.27
N GLU A 220 -22.76 -32.72 -1.03
CA GLU A 220 -23.66 -31.79 -0.36
C GLU A 220 -23.54 -30.37 -0.92
N LEU A 221 -22.31 -29.91 -1.16
CA LEU A 221 -22.02 -28.61 -1.77
C LEU A 221 -22.52 -28.52 -3.22
N ALA A 222 -22.58 -29.64 -3.93
CA ALA A 222 -23.12 -29.71 -5.30
C ALA A 222 -24.65 -29.49 -5.38
N LYS A 223 -25.41 -29.76 -4.30
CA LYS A 223 -26.88 -29.80 -4.34
C LYS A 223 -27.53 -28.47 -4.72
N SER A 224 -26.99 -27.35 -4.22
CA SER A 224 -27.57 -26.02 -4.45
C SER A 224 -27.32 -25.50 -5.87
N SER A 225 -26.18 -25.86 -6.46
CA SER A 225 -25.73 -25.39 -7.79
C SER A 225 -25.98 -26.39 -8.92
N ARG A 226 -26.35 -27.64 -8.60
CA ARG A 226 -26.44 -28.77 -9.54
C ARG A 226 -25.12 -29.06 -10.29
N ALA A 227 -23.99 -28.66 -9.71
CA ALA A 227 -22.67 -28.98 -10.24
C ALA A 227 -22.37 -30.48 -10.09
N ASP A 228 -21.43 -30.99 -10.89
CA ASP A 228 -20.90 -32.35 -10.71
C ASP A 228 -20.12 -32.43 -9.39
N PRO A 229 -20.46 -33.36 -8.47
CA PRO A 229 -19.71 -33.55 -7.21
C PRO A 229 -18.21 -33.78 -7.41
N LEU A 230 -17.79 -34.43 -8.50
CA LEU A 230 -16.37 -34.63 -8.81
C LEU A 230 -15.69 -33.31 -9.19
N LEU A 231 -16.40 -32.42 -9.89
CA LEU A 231 -15.91 -31.07 -10.18
C LEU A 231 -15.78 -30.26 -8.88
N ILE A 232 -16.80 -30.32 -8.00
CA ILE A 232 -16.73 -29.68 -6.68
C ILE A 232 -15.50 -30.19 -5.92
N SER A 233 -15.29 -31.50 -5.83
CA SER A 233 -14.12 -32.07 -5.15
C SER A 233 -12.78 -31.56 -5.71
N ARG A 234 -12.68 -31.35 -7.03
CA ARG A 234 -11.48 -30.76 -7.66
C ARG A 234 -11.28 -29.31 -7.26
N ILE A 235 -12.35 -28.51 -7.26
CA ILE A 235 -12.33 -27.11 -6.83
C ILE A 235 -11.95 -27.01 -5.35
N MET A 236 -12.59 -27.81 -4.50
CA MET A 236 -12.36 -27.81 -3.06
C MET A 236 -10.94 -28.19 -2.70
N ARG A 237 -10.32 -29.17 -3.38
CA ARG A 237 -8.90 -29.52 -3.17
C ARG A 237 -7.98 -28.32 -3.34
N TYR A 238 -8.19 -27.52 -4.39
CA TYR A 238 -7.40 -26.32 -4.59
C TYR A 238 -7.75 -25.23 -3.56
N MET A 239 -9.03 -24.99 -3.28
CA MET A 239 -9.45 -24.01 -2.27
C MET A 239 -8.89 -24.31 -0.87
N VAL A 240 -8.77 -25.59 -0.50
CA VAL A 240 -8.13 -26.03 0.74
C VAL A 240 -6.62 -25.74 0.70
N ALA A 241 -5.93 -26.14 -0.38
CA ALA A 241 -4.50 -25.90 -0.54
C ALA A 241 -4.13 -24.40 -0.50
N SER A 242 -4.96 -23.54 -1.10
CA SER A 242 -4.81 -22.08 -1.09
C SER A 242 -5.40 -21.41 0.17
N ARG A 243 -5.85 -22.21 1.15
CA ARG A 243 -6.40 -21.78 2.45
C ARG A 243 -7.61 -20.84 2.33
N LEU A 244 -8.37 -20.95 1.24
CA LEU A 244 -9.65 -20.28 1.05
C LEU A 244 -10.76 -20.98 1.85
N VAL A 245 -10.61 -22.29 2.07
CA VAL A 245 -11.53 -23.17 2.80
C VAL A 245 -10.71 -24.11 3.72
N GLY A 246 -11.31 -24.62 4.80
CA GLY A 246 -10.71 -25.64 5.67
C GLY A 246 -11.17 -27.06 5.34
N GLU A 247 -10.37 -28.07 5.72
CA GLU A 247 -10.69 -29.49 5.55
C GLU A 247 -10.45 -30.22 6.87
N THR A 248 -11.43 -31.02 7.31
CA THR A 248 -11.35 -31.78 8.59
C THR A 248 -11.16 -33.29 8.36
N GLY A 249 -11.24 -33.73 7.12
CA GLY A 249 -11.09 -35.13 6.73
C GLY A 249 -11.37 -35.31 5.24
N PRO A 250 -11.22 -36.54 4.70
CA PRO A 250 -11.45 -36.81 3.29
C PRO A 250 -12.85 -36.36 2.84
N ASP A 251 -12.90 -35.44 1.89
CA ASP A 251 -14.16 -34.88 1.36
C ASP A 251 -15.06 -34.27 2.47
N GLN A 252 -14.46 -33.58 3.45
CA GLN A 252 -15.16 -32.92 4.55
C GLN A 252 -14.63 -31.51 4.75
N TYR A 253 -15.39 -30.51 4.29
CA TYR A 253 -14.98 -29.11 4.23
C TYR A 253 -15.68 -28.24 5.27
N VAL A 254 -14.95 -27.26 5.82
CA VAL A 254 -15.44 -26.30 6.82
C VAL A 254 -15.00 -24.88 6.48
N ALA A 255 -15.71 -23.88 6.99
CA ALA A 255 -15.31 -22.49 6.83
C ALA A 255 -13.95 -22.20 7.50
N SER A 256 -13.09 -21.47 6.81
CA SER A 256 -11.87 -20.85 7.33
C SER A 256 -12.08 -19.34 7.53
N LYS A 257 -11.11 -18.63 8.14
CA LYS A 257 -11.14 -17.16 8.23
C LYS A 257 -11.39 -16.48 6.87
N LYS A 258 -10.77 -16.97 5.79
CA LYS A 258 -10.97 -16.42 4.44
C LYS A 258 -12.35 -16.77 3.87
N THR A 259 -12.92 -17.91 4.22
CA THR A 259 -14.27 -18.30 3.79
C THR A 259 -15.31 -17.28 4.26
N TYR A 260 -15.22 -16.80 5.51
CA TYR A 260 -16.10 -15.75 6.02
C TYR A 260 -15.94 -14.43 5.25
N VAL A 261 -14.72 -14.09 4.84
CA VAL A 261 -14.45 -12.89 4.03
C VAL A 261 -15.14 -12.98 2.67
N PHE A 262 -15.02 -14.11 1.97
CA PHE A 262 -15.61 -14.27 0.63
C PHE A 262 -17.09 -14.65 0.64
N ALA A 263 -17.66 -15.00 1.79
CA ALA A 263 -19.10 -15.13 1.95
C ALA A 263 -19.81 -13.77 2.03
N ASP A 264 -19.09 -12.68 2.32
CA ASP A 264 -19.61 -11.33 2.33
C ASP A 264 -19.62 -10.73 0.90
N PRO A 265 -20.80 -10.45 0.31
CA PRO A 265 -20.90 -9.87 -1.03
C PRO A 265 -20.22 -8.50 -1.15
N ARG A 266 -20.02 -7.78 -0.03
CA ARG A 266 -19.32 -6.49 -0.01
C ARG A 266 -17.84 -6.63 -0.35
N ILE A 267 -17.25 -7.80 -0.07
CA ILE A 267 -15.84 -8.09 -0.36
C ILE A 267 -15.70 -8.94 -1.63
N GLU A 268 -16.63 -9.87 -1.85
CA GLU A 268 -16.58 -10.79 -2.99
C GLU A 268 -16.87 -10.09 -4.34
N HIS A 269 -17.87 -9.21 -4.40
CA HIS A 269 -18.20 -8.49 -5.64
C HIS A 269 -17.04 -7.64 -6.19
N PRO A 270 -16.28 -6.86 -5.38
CA PRO A 270 -15.08 -6.19 -5.86
C PRO A 270 -14.09 -7.11 -6.58
N ILE A 271 -13.89 -8.34 -6.08
CA ILE A 271 -12.99 -9.31 -6.72
C ILE A 271 -13.53 -9.73 -8.09
N ARG A 272 -14.85 -9.90 -8.23
CA ARG A 272 -15.50 -10.14 -9.53
C ARG A 272 -15.33 -8.97 -10.49
N PHE A 273 -15.41 -7.74 -9.99
CA PHE A 273 -15.14 -6.56 -10.81
C PHE A 273 -13.71 -6.61 -11.37
N PHE A 274 -12.70 -6.82 -10.52
CA PHE A 274 -11.32 -6.94 -11.00
C PHE A 274 -11.15 -8.12 -11.97
N HIS A 275 -11.77 -9.26 -11.71
CA HIS A 275 -11.74 -10.43 -12.60
C HIS A 275 -12.31 -10.15 -14.00
N ALA A 276 -13.46 -9.45 -14.08
CA ALA A 276 -14.16 -9.20 -15.34
C ALA A 276 -13.66 -7.95 -16.08
N PHE A 277 -12.96 -7.04 -15.40
CA PHE A 277 -12.66 -5.70 -15.90
C PHE A 277 -11.16 -5.40 -15.97
N SER A 278 -10.48 -5.43 -14.82
CA SER A 278 -9.07 -5.02 -14.70
C SER A 278 -8.10 -6.11 -15.14
N ASN A 279 -8.28 -7.34 -14.66
CA ASN A 279 -7.38 -8.45 -14.97
C ASN A 279 -7.29 -8.76 -16.47
N PRO A 280 -8.38 -8.73 -17.26
CA PRO A 280 -8.28 -8.88 -18.71
C PRO A 280 -7.39 -7.81 -19.35
N ALA A 281 -7.49 -6.55 -18.92
CA ALA A 281 -6.64 -5.47 -19.42
C ALA A 281 -5.16 -5.74 -19.12
N PHE A 282 -4.82 -6.18 -17.90
CA PHE A 282 -3.45 -6.55 -17.53
C PHE A 282 -2.93 -7.76 -18.30
N HIS A 283 -3.77 -8.75 -18.61
CA HIS A 283 -3.37 -9.87 -19.47
C HIS A 283 -3.09 -9.43 -20.92
N ALA A 284 -3.83 -8.45 -21.42
CA ALA A 284 -3.64 -7.90 -22.77
C ALA A 284 -2.49 -6.87 -22.86
N LEU A 285 -2.10 -6.28 -21.72
CA LEU A 285 -1.13 -5.18 -21.64
C LEU A 285 0.22 -5.47 -22.32
N PRO A 286 0.86 -6.65 -22.16
CA PRO A 286 2.14 -6.92 -22.81
C PRO A 286 2.07 -6.85 -24.35
N ASP A 287 0.98 -7.35 -24.94
CA ASP A 287 0.82 -7.34 -26.39
C ASP A 287 0.33 -5.98 -26.89
N PHE A 288 -0.51 -5.30 -26.12
CA PHE A 288 -0.88 -3.91 -26.39
C PHE A 288 0.35 -2.99 -26.44
N LEU A 289 1.25 -3.10 -25.46
CA LEU A 289 2.47 -2.30 -25.41
C LEU A 289 3.42 -2.58 -26.58
N LYS A 290 3.54 -3.85 -27.03
CA LYS A 290 4.31 -4.18 -28.23
C LYS A 290 3.71 -3.51 -29.47
N GLU A 291 2.38 -3.58 -29.63
CA GLU A 291 1.65 -3.01 -30.77
C GLU A 291 1.75 -1.48 -30.82
N THR A 292 1.75 -0.82 -29.67
CA THR A 292 1.88 0.64 -29.57
C THR A 292 3.33 1.12 -29.57
N GLY A 293 4.32 0.21 -29.58
CA GLY A 293 5.73 0.58 -29.53
C GLY A 293 6.14 1.18 -28.18
N TYR A 294 5.53 0.70 -27.09
CA TYR A 294 5.81 1.10 -25.70
C TYR A 294 5.68 2.62 -25.45
N GLN A 295 4.67 3.24 -26.06
CA GLN A 295 4.40 4.68 -25.89
C GLN A 295 3.51 4.93 -24.67
N ASN A 296 3.79 6.02 -23.93
CA ASN A 296 3.03 6.40 -22.73
C ASN A 296 1.67 7.04 -23.04
N GLU A 297 1.49 7.58 -24.24
CA GLU A 297 0.22 8.18 -24.70
C GLU A 297 -0.28 7.42 -25.93
N PRO A 298 -0.67 6.14 -25.78
CA PRO A 298 -1.15 5.34 -26.91
C PRO A 298 -2.56 5.80 -27.35
N LYS A 299 -2.93 5.45 -28.58
CA LYS A 299 -4.33 5.55 -29.01
C LYS A 299 -5.11 4.35 -28.46
N GLY A 300 -6.05 4.62 -27.56
CA GLY A 300 -6.80 3.58 -26.85
C GLY A 300 -5.99 2.94 -25.73
N SER A 301 -6.53 1.89 -25.12
CA SER A 301 -6.00 1.26 -23.90
C SER A 301 -6.01 -0.28 -23.99
N ALA A 302 -5.26 -0.93 -23.08
CA ALA A 302 -5.22 -2.38 -22.99
C ALA A 302 -6.60 -2.98 -22.66
N PHE A 303 -7.46 -2.22 -21.97
CA PHE A 303 -8.86 -2.57 -21.72
C PHE A 303 -9.67 -2.80 -23.00
N GLN A 304 -9.59 -1.87 -23.96
CA GLN A 304 -10.30 -1.98 -25.24
C GLN A 304 -9.85 -3.21 -26.03
N LYS A 305 -8.54 -3.48 -26.03
CA LYS A 305 -7.97 -4.71 -26.60
C LYS A 305 -8.52 -5.96 -25.93
N ALA A 306 -8.46 -6.01 -24.59
CA ALA A 306 -8.85 -7.19 -23.82
C ALA A 306 -10.33 -7.55 -23.99
N LEU A 307 -11.20 -6.55 -24.00
CA LEU A 307 -12.65 -6.75 -24.09
C LEU A 307 -13.20 -6.60 -25.50
N SER A 308 -12.31 -6.46 -26.50
CA SER A 308 -12.66 -6.34 -27.92
C SER A 308 -13.75 -5.30 -28.15
N THR A 309 -13.53 -4.08 -27.65
CA THR A 309 -14.50 -2.98 -27.67
C THR A 309 -13.85 -1.68 -28.08
N ASP A 310 -14.60 -0.82 -28.76
CA ASP A 310 -14.20 0.57 -29.07
C ASP A 310 -14.69 1.57 -28.00
N LEU A 311 -15.38 1.07 -26.96
CA LEU A 311 -15.92 1.91 -25.89
C LEU A 311 -14.86 2.22 -24.85
N GLU A 312 -14.97 3.41 -24.26
CA GLU A 312 -14.27 3.74 -23.02
C GLU A 312 -14.86 2.96 -21.82
N PRO A 313 -14.09 2.81 -20.73
CA PRO A 313 -14.47 2.09 -19.51
C PRO A 313 -15.92 2.32 -19.02
N TYR A 314 -16.34 3.57 -18.81
CA TYR A 314 -17.66 3.86 -18.25
C TYR A 314 -18.83 3.59 -19.22
N PRO A 315 -18.79 4.01 -20.50
CA PRO A 315 -19.78 3.57 -21.48
C PRO A 315 -19.90 2.05 -21.59
N TRP A 316 -18.78 1.32 -21.52
CA TRP A 316 -18.80 -0.14 -21.51
C TRP A 316 -19.51 -0.67 -20.25
N LEU A 317 -19.14 -0.21 -19.04
CA LEU A 317 -19.81 -0.64 -17.80
C LEU A 317 -21.32 -0.45 -17.82
N LYS A 318 -21.82 0.61 -18.46
CA LYS A 318 -23.27 0.84 -18.62
C LYS A 318 -23.98 -0.24 -19.46
N GLN A 319 -23.27 -0.87 -20.39
CA GLN A 319 -23.78 -1.99 -21.19
C GLN A 319 -23.66 -3.35 -20.45
N HIS A 320 -22.93 -3.38 -19.34
CA HIS A 320 -22.66 -4.59 -18.53
C HIS A 320 -23.12 -4.38 -17.07
N PRO A 321 -24.45 -4.36 -16.82
CA PRO A 321 -25.01 -3.97 -15.53
C PRO A 321 -24.61 -4.88 -14.35
N ASP A 322 -24.29 -6.14 -14.62
CA ASP A 322 -23.74 -7.10 -13.65
C ASP A 322 -22.33 -6.70 -13.20
N VAL A 323 -21.46 -6.29 -14.14
CA VAL A 323 -20.12 -5.78 -13.83
C VAL A 323 -20.20 -4.41 -13.17
N LEU A 324 -21.12 -3.54 -13.62
CA LEU A 324 -21.37 -2.23 -12.99
C LEU A 324 -21.79 -2.36 -11.53
N LYS A 325 -22.64 -3.34 -11.20
CA LYS A 325 -23.01 -3.63 -9.80
C LYS A 325 -21.77 -4.00 -8.97
N ASN A 326 -20.88 -4.82 -9.52
CA ASN A 326 -19.64 -5.22 -8.85
C ASN A 326 -18.67 -4.04 -8.68
N PHE A 327 -18.55 -3.18 -9.70
CA PHE A 327 -17.80 -1.92 -9.64
C PHE A 327 -18.33 -1.01 -8.52
N GLN A 328 -19.65 -0.82 -8.44
CA GLN A 328 -20.28 -0.02 -7.38
C GLN A 328 -20.01 -0.60 -5.99
N ALA A 329 -19.91 -1.92 -5.84
CA ALA A 329 -19.50 -2.54 -4.59
C ALA A 329 -18.02 -2.26 -4.27
N ALA A 330 -17.12 -2.29 -5.27
CA ALA A 330 -15.72 -1.90 -5.10
C ALA A 330 -15.57 -0.45 -4.62
N MET A 331 -16.37 0.47 -5.16
CA MET A 331 -16.38 1.88 -4.74
C MET A 331 -16.91 2.11 -3.32
N ARG A 332 -17.57 1.10 -2.72
CA ARG A 332 -18.12 1.15 -1.36
C ARG A 332 -17.22 0.50 -0.31
N LEU A 333 -16.08 -0.08 -0.70
CA LEU A 333 -15.15 -0.67 0.24
C LEU A 333 -14.67 0.41 1.21
N THR A 334 -15.14 0.33 2.45
CA THR A 334 -14.75 1.23 3.54
C THR A 334 -13.29 1.01 3.87
N ARG A 335 -12.52 2.10 3.89
CA ARG A 335 -11.15 2.13 4.39
C ARG A 335 -11.19 2.65 5.82
N ASP A 336 -10.34 2.13 6.70
CA ASP A 336 -10.30 2.53 8.12
C ASP A 336 -9.97 4.02 8.28
N ALA A 337 -9.22 4.60 7.34
CA ALA A 337 -8.97 6.03 7.22
C ALA A 337 -9.59 6.61 5.93
N ASN A 338 -10.20 7.80 6.04
CA ASN A 338 -10.84 8.51 4.93
C ASN A 338 -10.29 9.93 4.76
N GLY A 339 -10.20 10.46 3.54
CA GLY A 339 -9.84 11.86 3.30
C GLY A 339 -10.80 12.87 3.94
N VAL A 340 -12.05 12.49 4.21
CA VAL A 340 -12.97 13.32 5.02
C VAL A 340 -12.40 13.60 6.42
N ASP A 341 -11.63 12.67 7.03
CA ASP A 341 -10.95 12.90 8.31
C ASP A 341 -9.87 13.99 8.26
N MET A 342 -9.36 14.27 7.06
CA MET A 342 -8.32 15.28 6.85
C MET A 342 -8.91 16.68 6.67
N MET A 343 -10.21 16.78 6.43
CA MET A 343 -10.91 18.04 6.22
C MET A 343 -10.98 18.84 7.52
N PRO A 344 -10.54 20.11 7.53
CA PRO A 344 -10.71 20.98 8.70
C PRO A 344 -12.14 21.51 8.74
N LEU A 345 -13.08 20.61 9.05
CA LEU A 345 -14.50 20.90 9.21
C LEU A 345 -14.82 20.87 10.71
N ASP A 346 -14.52 21.94 11.44
CA ASP A 346 -14.93 22.07 12.84
C ASP A 346 -16.04 23.13 12.99
N GLU A 347 -16.62 23.24 14.19
CA GLU A 347 -17.66 24.23 14.48
C GLU A 347 -17.20 25.66 14.16
N SER A 348 -15.93 26.00 14.38
CA SER A 348 -15.38 27.33 14.13
C SER A 348 -15.28 27.64 12.63
N VAL A 349 -14.92 26.65 11.81
CA VAL A 349 -14.89 26.76 10.34
C VAL A 349 -16.29 26.85 9.75
N SER A 350 -17.30 26.28 10.42
CA SER A 350 -18.68 26.29 9.97
C SER A 350 -19.50 27.49 10.47
N SER A 351 -19.18 28.04 11.65
CA SER A 351 -19.98 29.09 12.29
C SER A 351 -20.16 30.32 11.39
N GLY A 352 -21.41 30.60 11.02
CA GLY A 352 -21.77 31.77 10.21
C GLY A 352 -21.58 31.64 8.69
N HIS A 353 -21.33 30.43 8.15
CA HIS A 353 -21.22 30.23 6.69
C HIS A 353 -22.59 30.03 6.02
N ASP A 354 -23.16 31.08 5.42
CA ASP A 354 -24.46 31.02 4.71
C ASP A 354 -24.38 30.33 3.32
N GLY A 355 -23.17 30.06 2.82
CA GLY A 355 -22.90 29.46 1.51
C GLY A 355 -22.86 27.92 1.48
N ALA A 356 -22.24 27.36 0.43
CA ALA A 356 -21.95 25.92 0.38
C ALA A 356 -20.68 25.61 1.19
N MET A 357 -20.76 24.66 2.13
CA MET A 357 -19.60 24.24 2.91
C MET A 357 -18.79 23.18 2.17
N PHE A 358 -19.47 22.21 1.57
CA PHE A 358 -18.83 21.06 0.93
C PHE A 358 -19.53 20.76 -0.40
N VAL A 359 -18.77 20.80 -1.49
CA VAL A 359 -19.22 20.41 -2.83
C VAL A 359 -18.43 19.18 -3.26
N ASP A 360 -19.08 18.02 -3.22
CA ASP A 360 -18.54 16.72 -3.61
C ASP A 360 -18.68 16.54 -5.14
N ILE A 361 -17.63 16.85 -5.89
CA ILE A 361 -17.63 16.85 -7.36
C ILE A 361 -17.31 15.44 -7.87
N GLY A 362 -18.24 14.85 -8.61
CA GLY A 362 -18.17 13.43 -8.99
C GLY A 362 -18.46 12.48 -7.82
N GLY A 363 -19.24 12.94 -6.83
CA GLY A 363 -19.45 12.24 -5.57
C GLY A 363 -20.28 10.95 -5.64
N ASN A 364 -20.73 10.53 -6.82
CA ASN A 364 -21.45 9.29 -7.06
C ASN A 364 -22.69 9.14 -6.15
N THR A 365 -22.77 8.08 -5.32
CA THR A 365 -23.87 7.90 -4.36
C THR A 365 -23.67 8.67 -3.05
N GLY A 366 -22.78 9.67 -3.02
CA GLY A 366 -22.69 10.68 -1.95
C GLY A 366 -22.11 10.17 -0.63
N HIS A 367 -21.28 9.13 -0.66
CA HIS A 367 -20.73 8.52 0.56
C HIS A 367 -19.90 9.52 1.38
N GLN A 368 -19.12 10.37 0.71
CA GLN A 368 -18.23 11.34 1.37
C GLN A 368 -19.04 12.46 2.02
N ALA A 369 -20.00 13.01 1.28
CA ALA A 369 -20.98 13.96 1.82
C ALA A 369 -21.79 13.38 3.01
N ALA A 370 -22.20 12.11 2.94
CA ALA A 370 -22.90 11.45 4.04
C ALA A 370 -22.02 11.31 5.29
N GLU A 371 -20.74 11.00 5.10
CA GLU A 371 -19.77 10.92 6.19
C GLU A 371 -19.50 12.28 6.83
N VAL A 372 -19.38 13.34 6.03
CA VAL A 372 -19.29 14.73 6.51
C VAL A 372 -20.48 15.06 7.42
N LEU A 373 -21.70 14.80 6.96
CA LEU A 373 -22.92 15.07 7.76
C LEU A 373 -23.02 14.19 9.01
N SER A 374 -22.50 12.96 8.96
CA SER A 374 -22.48 12.07 10.12
C SER A 374 -21.47 12.51 11.18
N LYS A 375 -20.31 13.03 10.76
CA LYS A 375 -19.24 13.49 11.68
C LYS A 375 -19.52 14.89 12.23
N TYR A 376 -20.19 15.72 11.44
CA TYR A 376 -20.46 17.12 11.76
C TYR A 376 -21.97 17.41 11.62
N PRO A 377 -22.80 16.90 12.55
CA PRO A 377 -24.26 17.04 12.45
C PRO A 377 -24.74 18.50 12.57
N GLU A 378 -23.97 19.35 13.27
CA GLU A 378 -24.23 20.78 13.44
C GLU A 378 -23.48 21.64 12.40
N LEU A 379 -22.97 21.04 11.32
CA LEU A 379 -22.25 21.74 10.27
C LEU A 379 -23.16 22.80 9.63
N ALA A 380 -22.78 24.06 9.79
CA ALA A 380 -23.41 25.16 9.07
C ALA A 380 -22.97 25.20 7.60
N GLY A 381 -23.90 25.60 6.73
CA GLY A 381 -23.71 25.65 5.28
C GLY A 381 -24.23 24.41 4.55
N ARG A 382 -24.30 24.50 3.22
CA ARG A 382 -24.89 23.45 2.37
C ARG A 382 -23.85 22.37 2.02
N VAL A 383 -24.26 21.10 2.08
CA VAL A 383 -23.52 19.96 1.53
C VAL A 383 -24.15 19.58 0.20
N ILE A 384 -23.39 19.65 -0.89
CA ILE A 384 -23.86 19.46 -2.25
C ILE A 384 -23.09 18.29 -2.87
N VAL A 385 -23.78 17.35 -3.50
CA VAL A 385 -23.16 16.29 -4.30
C VAL A 385 -23.46 16.55 -5.77
N GLN A 386 -22.39 16.60 -6.58
CA GLN A 386 -22.43 16.84 -8.00
C GLN A 386 -22.07 15.58 -8.79
N ASP A 387 -22.91 15.21 -9.76
CA ASP A 387 -22.62 14.14 -10.71
C ASP A 387 -23.45 14.31 -11.99
N ARG A 388 -23.26 13.42 -12.96
CA ARG A 388 -24.06 13.33 -14.18
C ARG A 388 -25.52 13.04 -13.87
N GLY A 389 -26.41 13.50 -14.74
CA GLY A 389 -27.85 13.45 -14.50
C GLY A 389 -28.40 12.03 -14.30
N GLU A 390 -27.84 11.03 -14.98
CA GLU A 390 -28.22 9.63 -14.80
C GLU A 390 -27.77 9.04 -13.47
N VAL A 391 -26.66 9.51 -12.89
CA VAL A 391 -26.20 9.06 -11.56
C VAL A 391 -27.07 9.69 -10.48
N ILE A 392 -27.34 10.99 -10.60
CA ILE A 392 -28.23 11.74 -9.69
C ILE A 392 -29.65 11.15 -9.66
N LYS A 393 -30.17 10.64 -10.78
CA LYS A 393 -31.47 9.96 -10.82
C LYS A 393 -31.54 8.70 -9.95
N CYS A 394 -30.41 8.06 -9.71
CA CYS A 394 -30.29 6.87 -8.88
C CYS A 394 -29.71 7.18 -7.50
N ALA A 395 -29.62 8.47 -7.13
CA ALA A 395 -29.06 8.90 -5.87
C ALA A 395 -29.90 8.41 -4.68
N PRO A 396 -29.26 7.96 -3.58
CA PRO A 396 -29.95 7.61 -2.36
C PRO A 396 -30.58 8.84 -1.70
N ASP A 397 -31.69 8.63 -0.97
CA ASP A 397 -32.30 9.66 -0.15
C ASP A 397 -31.53 9.81 1.18
N ILE A 398 -30.62 10.79 1.22
CA ILE A 398 -29.77 11.09 2.38
C ILE A 398 -30.10 12.49 2.87
N LYS A 399 -30.63 12.59 4.09
CA LYS A 399 -31.00 13.86 4.72
C LYS A 399 -29.79 14.78 4.81
N GLY A 400 -29.95 16.03 4.37
CA GLY A 400 -28.93 17.08 4.42
C GLY A 400 -28.09 17.23 3.15
N ILE A 401 -28.13 16.24 2.23
CA ILE A 401 -27.44 16.33 0.94
C ILE A 401 -28.33 17.06 -0.09
N GLN A 402 -27.74 18.02 -0.80
CA GLN A 402 -28.33 18.62 -1.99
C GLN A 402 -27.72 18.00 -3.25
N TRP A 403 -28.52 17.23 -3.99
CA TRP A 403 -28.09 16.62 -5.24
C TRP A 403 -28.15 17.63 -6.40
N MET A 404 -27.05 17.75 -7.15
CA MET A 404 -26.94 18.69 -8.27
C MET A 404 -26.37 18.00 -9.50
N LYS A 405 -27.11 18.05 -10.62
CA LYS A 405 -26.56 17.63 -11.90
C LYS A 405 -25.45 18.61 -12.31
N HIS A 406 -24.24 18.12 -12.53
CA HIS A 406 -23.14 18.90 -13.06
C HIS A 406 -22.16 18.04 -13.85
N ASP A 407 -21.59 18.63 -14.89
CA ASP A 407 -20.47 18.08 -15.67
C ASP A 407 -19.26 18.94 -15.35
N PHE A 408 -18.23 18.35 -14.73
CA PHE A 408 -17.04 19.08 -14.28
C PHE A 408 -16.16 19.62 -15.41
N PHE A 409 -16.44 19.25 -16.67
CA PHE A 409 -15.85 19.91 -17.84
C PHE A 409 -16.50 21.27 -18.15
N GLN A 410 -17.57 21.63 -17.45
CA GLN A 410 -18.21 22.94 -17.50
C GLN A 410 -17.79 23.79 -16.29
N THR A 411 -17.91 25.11 -16.39
CA THR A 411 -17.64 26.03 -15.27
C THR A 411 -18.47 25.67 -14.04
N GLN A 412 -17.81 25.64 -12.87
CA GLN A 412 -18.43 25.29 -11.60
C GLN A 412 -19.56 26.28 -11.23
N PRO A 413 -20.82 25.82 -11.08
CA PRO A 413 -21.97 26.67 -10.81
C PRO A 413 -22.09 27.13 -9.35
N VAL A 414 -21.58 26.36 -8.38
CA VAL A 414 -21.66 26.71 -6.97
C VAL A 414 -20.54 27.68 -6.64
N LYS A 415 -20.87 28.94 -6.35
CA LYS A 415 -19.91 30.02 -6.04
C LYS A 415 -19.61 30.10 -4.55
N GLY A 416 -18.36 30.43 -4.22
CA GLY A 416 -17.88 30.68 -2.86
C GLY A 416 -18.06 29.50 -1.91
N ALA A 417 -17.89 28.27 -2.41
CA ALA A 417 -17.94 27.12 -1.52
C ALA A 417 -16.66 27.03 -0.69
N LYS A 418 -16.74 26.62 0.57
CA LYS A 418 -15.53 26.47 1.41
C LYS A 418 -14.61 25.38 0.86
N TYR A 419 -15.17 24.22 0.52
CA TYR A 419 -14.42 23.10 -0.06
C TYR A 419 -15.08 22.59 -1.35
N TYR A 420 -14.29 22.55 -2.43
CA TYR A 420 -14.58 21.80 -3.66
C TYR A 420 -13.78 20.51 -3.61
N TYR A 421 -14.46 19.40 -3.32
CA TYR A 421 -13.83 18.13 -3.04
C TYR A 421 -13.91 17.20 -4.25
N LEU A 422 -12.79 16.59 -4.63
CA LEU A 422 -12.63 15.68 -5.76
C LEU A 422 -11.91 14.43 -5.26
N ARG A 423 -12.58 13.27 -5.24
CA ARG A 423 -11.98 12.01 -4.80
C ARG A 423 -12.01 10.95 -5.89
N ALA A 424 -10.84 10.39 -6.23
CA ALA A 424 -10.70 9.36 -7.28
C ALA A 424 -11.38 9.80 -8.61
N ILE A 425 -11.15 11.06 -8.97
CA ILE A 425 -11.68 11.68 -10.20
C ILE A 425 -10.55 11.92 -11.17
N LEU A 426 -9.52 12.64 -10.73
CA LEU A 426 -8.51 13.23 -11.59
C LEU A 426 -7.50 12.18 -12.08
N HIS A 427 -7.37 11.05 -11.40
CA HIS A 427 -6.56 9.92 -11.88
C HIS A 427 -7.12 9.22 -13.13
N ASN A 428 -8.41 9.42 -13.46
CA ASN A 428 -9.06 8.89 -14.66
C ASN A 428 -8.85 9.78 -15.89
N TRP A 429 -8.09 10.88 -15.76
CA TRP A 429 -7.93 11.89 -16.80
C TRP A 429 -6.46 12.21 -17.02
N ASP A 430 -6.11 12.49 -18.28
CA ASP A 430 -4.79 13.01 -18.62
C ASP A 430 -4.55 14.40 -18.00
N ASP A 431 -3.32 14.89 -18.05
CA ASP A 431 -2.95 16.16 -17.44
C ASP A 431 -3.73 17.34 -18.05
N LYS A 432 -3.98 17.31 -19.35
CA LYS A 432 -4.72 18.38 -20.05
C LYS A 432 -6.15 18.49 -19.52
N ASN A 433 -6.85 17.37 -19.42
CA ASN A 433 -8.21 17.31 -18.90
C ASN A 433 -8.24 17.60 -17.40
N THR A 434 -7.25 17.13 -16.64
CA THR A 434 -7.11 17.43 -15.21
C THR A 434 -6.98 18.93 -14.97
N VAL A 435 -6.10 19.62 -15.73
CA VAL A 435 -5.98 21.08 -15.68
C VAL A 435 -7.30 21.75 -16.04
N GLN A 436 -7.99 21.31 -17.10
CA GLN A 436 -9.28 21.87 -17.49
C GLN A 436 -10.34 21.76 -16.39
N ILE A 437 -10.46 20.60 -15.75
CA ILE A 437 -11.40 20.36 -14.66
C ILE A 437 -11.12 21.31 -13.49
N LEU A 438 -9.86 21.43 -13.08
CA LEU A 438 -9.46 22.31 -11.99
C LEU A 438 -9.66 23.79 -12.34
N SER A 439 -9.30 24.21 -13.55
CA SER A 439 -9.51 25.58 -14.04
C SER A 439 -10.98 25.96 -14.13
N ASN A 440 -11.90 25.01 -14.30
CA ASN A 440 -13.34 25.28 -14.27
C ASN A 440 -13.86 25.60 -12.86
N ILE A 441 -13.13 25.20 -11.81
CA ILE A 441 -13.47 25.46 -10.41
C ILE A 441 -12.97 26.83 -9.97
N VAL A 442 -11.79 27.26 -10.44
CA VAL A 442 -11.15 28.52 -10.04
C VAL A 442 -12.08 29.75 -10.11
N PRO A 443 -12.86 30.00 -11.18
CA PRO A 443 -13.80 31.13 -11.25
C PRO A 443 -14.99 31.05 -10.29
N ALA A 444 -15.13 29.97 -9.54
CA ALA A 444 -16.16 29.82 -8.52
C ALA A 444 -15.65 30.06 -7.10
N MET A 445 -14.33 30.06 -6.90
CA MET A 445 -13.69 30.18 -5.60
C MET A 445 -13.78 31.61 -5.03
N SER A 446 -14.00 31.71 -3.72
CA SER A 446 -13.71 32.89 -2.92
C SER A 446 -12.27 32.83 -2.37
N ALA A 447 -11.80 33.90 -1.73
CA ALA A 447 -10.45 33.97 -1.17
C ALA A 447 -10.15 32.89 -0.11
N ASP A 448 -11.20 32.35 0.52
CA ASP A 448 -11.13 31.33 1.56
C ASP A 448 -11.54 29.93 1.07
N SER A 449 -11.93 29.78 -0.20
CA SER A 449 -12.21 28.49 -0.84
C SER A 449 -10.94 27.67 -1.00
N LEU A 450 -11.08 26.35 -0.84
CA LEU A 450 -10.05 25.38 -1.17
C LEU A 450 -10.60 24.31 -2.12
N VAL A 451 -9.78 23.91 -3.08
CA VAL A 451 -9.96 22.63 -3.78
C VAL A 451 -9.28 21.56 -2.95
N ALA A 452 -10.00 20.49 -2.60
CA ALA A 452 -9.48 19.35 -1.86
C ALA A 452 -9.45 18.13 -2.80
N ILE A 453 -8.24 17.77 -3.24
CA ILE A 453 -7.99 16.65 -4.16
C ILE A 453 -7.60 15.44 -3.32
N ASP A 454 -8.51 14.47 -3.21
CA ASP A 454 -8.31 13.21 -2.49
C ASP A 454 -7.94 12.08 -3.48
N GLU A 455 -6.64 11.87 -3.62
CA GLU A 455 -6.06 10.94 -4.59
C GLU A 455 -4.89 10.16 -3.98
N VAL A 456 -4.39 9.17 -4.70
CA VAL A 456 -3.08 8.57 -4.40
C VAL A 456 -1.99 9.53 -4.86
N VAL A 457 -1.08 9.88 -3.95
CA VAL A 457 0.11 10.67 -4.28
C VAL A 457 1.31 9.74 -4.31
N VAL A 458 1.75 9.40 -5.51
CA VAL A 458 2.82 8.41 -5.71
C VAL A 458 4.14 8.98 -5.14
N PRO A 459 4.85 8.22 -4.29
CA PRO A 459 6.18 8.61 -3.85
C PRO A 459 7.13 8.73 -5.04
N GLU A 460 7.99 9.75 -5.04
CA GLU A 460 9.01 9.93 -6.09
C GLU A 460 9.99 8.74 -6.15
N GLU A 461 10.18 8.05 -5.03
CA GLU A 461 11.07 6.91 -4.89
C GLU A 461 10.45 5.83 -4.00
N ASN A 462 10.87 4.57 -4.21
CA ASN A 462 10.51 3.42 -3.36
C ASN A 462 8.99 3.27 -3.13
N ALA A 463 8.20 3.57 -4.17
CA ALA A 463 6.76 3.43 -4.12
C ALA A 463 6.37 1.97 -3.79
N HIS A 464 5.49 1.80 -2.80
CA HIS A 464 4.93 0.50 -2.48
C HIS A 464 4.20 -0.10 -3.70
N VAL A 465 4.08 -1.42 -3.79
CA VAL A 465 3.44 -2.12 -4.92
C VAL A 465 2.00 -1.65 -5.17
N TRP A 466 1.32 -1.16 -4.13
CA TRP A 466 -0.05 -0.65 -4.24
C TRP A 466 -0.18 0.62 -5.10
N PRO A 467 0.42 1.78 -4.73
CA PRO A 467 0.35 2.98 -5.57
C PRO A 467 0.94 2.76 -6.98
N ALA A 468 2.05 2.02 -7.11
CA ALA A 468 2.64 1.71 -8.41
C ALA A 468 1.74 0.80 -9.28
N GLY A 469 1.08 -0.18 -8.66
CA GLY A 469 0.12 -1.05 -9.34
C GLY A 469 -1.17 -0.31 -9.74
N LEU A 470 -1.59 0.68 -8.94
CA LEU A 470 -2.73 1.52 -9.27
C LEU A 470 -2.43 2.44 -10.45
N ASP A 471 -1.22 3.01 -10.53
CA ASP A 471 -0.77 3.77 -11.71
C ASP A 471 -0.88 2.93 -13.00
N LEU A 472 -0.31 1.72 -12.98
CA LEU A 472 -0.42 0.80 -14.13
C LEU A 472 -1.87 0.38 -14.41
N GLN A 473 -2.74 0.34 -13.40
CA GLN A 473 -4.15 0.09 -13.61
C GLN A 473 -4.81 1.27 -14.34
N MET A 474 -4.53 2.51 -13.94
CA MET A 474 -5.03 3.70 -14.62
C MET A 474 -4.54 3.76 -16.06
N TYR A 475 -3.26 3.46 -16.30
CA TYR A 475 -2.69 3.35 -17.64
C TYR A 475 -3.39 2.26 -18.47
N SER A 476 -3.58 1.07 -17.91
CA SER A 476 -4.15 -0.08 -18.64
C SER A 476 -5.63 0.10 -18.98
N LEU A 477 -6.38 0.81 -18.14
CA LEU A 477 -7.83 0.99 -18.28
C LEU A 477 -8.17 2.28 -19.05
N PHE A 478 -7.54 3.39 -18.70
CA PHE A 478 -7.91 4.74 -19.14
C PHE A 478 -6.80 5.44 -19.95
N SER A 479 -5.61 4.85 -20.05
CA SER A 479 -4.42 5.51 -20.64
C SER A 479 -4.06 6.80 -19.89
N THR A 480 -4.19 6.77 -18.57
CA THR A 480 -3.92 7.88 -17.64
C THR A 480 -2.90 7.44 -16.59
N THR A 481 -2.68 8.25 -15.55
CA THR A 481 -1.60 8.03 -14.57
C THR A 481 -2.02 8.47 -13.17
N GLU A 482 -1.47 7.79 -12.16
CA GLU A 482 -1.37 8.30 -10.80
C GLU A 482 -0.16 9.23 -10.70
N ARG A 483 -0.24 10.25 -9.85
CA ARG A 483 0.71 11.38 -9.91
C ARG A 483 1.53 11.53 -8.64
N THR A 484 2.79 11.92 -8.83
CA THR A 484 3.68 12.32 -7.74
C THR A 484 3.36 13.73 -7.26
N ALA A 485 3.94 14.13 -6.13
CA ALA A 485 3.75 15.47 -5.58
C ALA A 485 4.23 16.56 -6.57
N SER A 486 5.38 16.36 -7.22
CA SER A 486 5.91 17.32 -8.20
C SER A 486 5.02 17.45 -9.44
N GLN A 487 4.41 16.35 -9.90
CA GLN A 487 3.44 16.36 -11.00
C GLN A 487 2.15 17.09 -10.61
N TRP A 488 1.64 16.86 -9.39
CA TRP A 488 0.48 17.60 -8.87
C TRP A 488 0.75 19.10 -8.80
N ASP A 489 1.92 19.52 -8.30
CA ASP A 489 2.30 20.93 -8.25
C ASP A 489 2.29 21.57 -9.63
N ALA A 490 2.84 20.89 -10.66
CA ALA A 490 2.83 21.38 -12.03
C ALA A 490 1.42 21.51 -12.63
N ILE A 491 0.50 20.60 -12.29
CA ILE A 491 -0.90 20.65 -12.73
C ILE A 491 -1.64 21.79 -12.04
N LEU A 492 -1.49 21.92 -10.72
CA LEU A 492 -2.08 23.00 -9.95
C LEU A 492 -1.60 24.35 -10.48
N ASP A 493 -0.30 24.48 -10.76
CA ASP A 493 0.31 25.69 -11.29
C ASP A 493 -0.36 26.15 -12.58
N LYS A 494 -0.50 25.23 -13.54
CA LYS A 494 -1.18 25.44 -14.84
C LYS A 494 -2.66 25.75 -14.68
N ALA A 495 -3.32 25.18 -13.66
CA ALA A 495 -4.74 25.40 -13.41
C ALA A 495 -5.04 26.77 -12.76
N GLY A 496 -4.03 27.52 -12.30
CA GLY A 496 -4.19 28.76 -11.54
C GLY A 496 -4.36 28.54 -10.03
N LEU A 497 -3.89 27.38 -9.53
CA LEU A 497 -3.94 26.96 -8.14
C LEU A 497 -2.53 26.82 -7.56
N ARG A 498 -2.43 26.80 -6.24
CA ARG A 498 -1.21 26.43 -5.50
C ARG A 498 -1.57 25.52 -4.34
N ALA A 499 -0.76 24.49 -4.10
CA ALA A 499 -0.91 23.66 -2.91
C ALA A 499 -0.66 24.50 -1.64
N VAL A 500 -1.49 24.29 -0.62
CA VAL A 500 -1.34 24.91 0.71
C VAL A 500 -1.10 23.89 1.82
N ALA A 501 -1.54 22.65 1.62
CA ALA A 501 -1.27 21.53 2.51
C ALA A 501 -1.46 20.20 1.77
N VAL A 502 -0.70 19.18 2.17
CA VAL A 502 -0.92 17.79 1.77
C VAL A 502 -1.05 16.95 3.03
N LYS A 503 -2.21 16.30 3.21
CA LYS A 503 -2.50 15.47 4.38
C LYS A 503 -2.65 14.02 3.98
N LYS A 504 -1.68 13.19 4.35
CA LYS A 504 -1.68 11.75 4.10
C LYS A 504 -2.48 11.02 5.19
N TYR A 505 -3.43 10.17 4.79
CA TYR A 505 -4.26 9.41 5.73
C TYR A 505 -4.13 7.89 5.59
N ALA A 506 -3.53 7.40 4.51
CA ALA A 506 -3.21 5.98 4.34
C ALA A 506 -1.73 5.81 3.97
N PRO A 507 -0.80 5.69 4.93
CA PRO A 507 0.64 5.75 4.67
C PRO A 507 1.17 4.74 3.66
N VAL A 508 0.60 3.52 3.61
CA VAL A 508 1.04 2.46 2.67
C VAL A 508 0.38 2.60 1.30
N MET A 509 -0.90 2.95 1.26
CA MET A 509 -1.63 3.17 0.01
C MET A 509 -1.33 4.54 -0.61
N GLN A 510 -0.69 5.44 0.16
CA GLN A 510 -0.35 6.81 -0.20
C GLN A 510 -1.56 7.72 -0.52
N SER A 511 -2.75 7.34 -0.07
CA SER A 511 -3.94 8.20 -0.20
C SER A 511 -3.78 9.45 0.66
N SER A 512 -3.96 10.60 0.01
CA SER A 512 -3.71 11.92 0.57
C SER A 512 -4.73 12.93 0.07
N VAL A 513 -5.02 13.94 0.88
CA VAL A 513 -5.78 15.12 0.47
C VAL A 513 -4.82 16.27 0.22
N ILE A 514 -4.74 16.73 -1.03
CA ILE A 514 -4.03 17.96 -1.42
C ILE A 514 -5.04 19.11 -1.35
N PHE A 515 -4.80 20.04 -0.45
CA PHE A 515 -5.55 21.29 -0.35
C PHE A 515 -4.87 22.33 -1.23
N ALA A 516 -5.62 22.93 -2.15
CA ALA A 516 -5.12 23.94 -3.07
C ALA A 516 -5.99 25.21 -3.03
N ALA A 517 -5.34 26.37 -3.04
CA ALA A 517 -5.97 27.69 -3.11
C ALA A 517 -5.76 28.31 -4.50
N ALA A 518 -6.65 29.23 -4.89
CA ALA A 518 -6.42 30.07 -6.06
C ALA A 518 -5.17 30.95 -5.87
N LYS A 519 -4.45 31.22 -6.96
CA LYS A 519 -3.28 32.10 -6.99
C LYS A 519 -3.63 33.57 -6.94
#